data_AF-A0A3P3TYL3-F1
#
_entry.id   AF-A0A3P3TYL3-F1
#
_cell.length_a   1.000
_cell.length_b   1.000
_cell.length_c   1.000
_cell.angle_alpha   90.00
_cell.angle_beta   90.00
_cell.angle_gamma   90.00
#
_symmetry.space_group_name_H-M   'P 1'
#
loop_
_entity.id
_entity.type
_entity.pdbx_description
1 polymer ?
#
loop_
_entity_poly.entity_id
_entity_poly.type
_entity_poly.pdbx_seq_one_letter_code
_entity_poly.pdbx_strand_id
1 'polypeptide(L)' 'MNNWRKGEDRGKNEGFDTNEILHKAINIFGNRGYEGTWLPDLITGLGIARQSTYDTYGTKWELFFAAVKHYMDQRIRS' A
#
# COMPACT_ATOMS: atom_id res chain seq x y z
N MET A 1 -30.36 19.55 -25.20
CA MET A 1 -29.68 18.41 -25.85
C MET A 1 -28.30 18.24 -25.22
N ASN A 2 -28.03 17.05 -24.68
CA ASN A 2 -26.71 16.62 -24.20
C ASN A 2 -25.70 16.55 -25.35
N ASN A 3 -24.42 16.83 -25.08
CA ASN A 3 -23.36 15.88 -25.44
C ASN A 3 -22.02 16.22 -24.77
N TRP A 4 -21.81 15.69 -23.57
CA TRP A 4 -20.48 15.45 -23.04
C TRP A 4 -19.88 14.25 -23.78
N ARG A 5 -18.96 14.47 -24.73
CA ARG A 5 -17.97 13.47 -25.19
C ARG A 5 -16.87 14.06 -26.09
N LYS A 6 -15.73 14.32 -25.45
CA LYS A 6 -14.37 14.06 -25.99
C LYS A 6 -13.50 14.01 -24.72
N GLY A 7 -13.11 12.87 -24.19
CA GLY A 7 -12.37 11.80 -24.85
C GLY A 7 -10.89 12.03 -24.58
N GLU A 8 -10.40 11.43 -23.49
CA GLU A 8 -8.98 11.18 -23.17
C GLU A 8 -8.15 12.32 -22.56
N ASP A 9 -8.48 12.63 -21.31
CA ASP A 9 -7.55 13.17 -20.31
C ASP A 9 -7.38 12.14 -19.17
N ARG A 10 -7.23 10.85 -19.53
CA ARG A 10 -7.06 9.73 -18.58
C ARG A 10 -5.60 9.55 -18.15
N GLY A 11 -4.86 10.65 -18.06
CA GLY A 11 -3.50 10.70 -17.52
C GLY A 11 -3.40 11.47 -16.20
N LYS A 12 -4.52 11.66 -15.50
CA LYS A 12 -4.60 12.52 -14.31
C LYS A 12 -4.63 11.66 -13.04
N ASN A 13 -3.44 11.38 -12.50
CA ASN A 13 -3.19 10.75 -11.19
C ASN A 13 -3.81 9.36 -10.96
N GLU A 14 -3.15 8.30 -11.44
CA GLU A 14 -3.40 6.94 -10.94
C GLU A 14 -2.93 6.86 -9.48
N GLY A 15 -3.85 7.06 -8.54
CA GLY A 15 -3.60 6.75 -7.13
C GLY A 15 -3.30 5.26 -6.94
N PHE A 16 -2.47 4.90 -5.96
CA PHE A 16 -2.20 3.50 -5.61
C PHE A 16 -3.33 2.90 -4.77
N ASP A 17 -3.55 1.59 -4.87
CA ASP A 17 -4.50 0.87 -4.01
C ASP A 17 -3.87 0.54 -2.65
N THR A 18 -4.38 1.13 -1.58
CA THR A 18 -3.90 0.90 -0.22
C THR A 18 -4.04 -0.56 0.23
N ASN A 19 -5.03 -1.30 -0.28
CA ASN A 19 -5.17 -2.72 0.02
C ASN A 19 -4.04 -3.55 -0.61
N GLU A 20 -3.66 -3.22 -1.85
CA GLU A 20 -2.55 -3.85 -2.55
C GLU A 20 -1.22 -3.58 -1.81
N ILE A 21 -1.02 -2.35 -1.34
CA ILE A 21 0.16 -1.99 -0.54
C ILE A 21 0.20 -2.77 0.77
N LEU A 22 -0.93 -2.90 1.47
CA LEU A 22 -1.01 -3.68 2.69
C LEU A 22 -0.78 -5.18 2.44
N HIS A 23 -1.27 -5.73 1.33
CA HIS A 23 -0.96 -7.11 0.93
C HIS A 23 0.53 -7.33 0.68
N LYS A 24 1.19 -6.39 -0.03
CA LYS A 24 2.66 -6.42 -0.22
C LYS A 24 3.40 -6.34 1.11
N ALA A 25 2.98 -5.45 2.00
CA ALA A 25 3.56 -5.30 3.33
C ALA A 25 3.41 -6.59 4.17
N ILE A 26 2.23 -7.23 4.15
CA ILE A 26 2.00 -8.52 4.81
C ILE A 26 3.01 -9.57 4.32
N ASN A 27 3.23 -9.67 3.01
CA ASN A 27 4.17 -10.64 2.45
C ASN A 27 5.62 -10.35 2.87
N ILE A 28 6.05 -9.08 2.81
CA ILE A 28 7.42 -8.68 3.17
C ILE A 28 7.69 -8.96 4.66
N PHE A 29 6.80 -8.49 5.54
CA PHE A 29 6.94 -8.70 6.98
C PHE A 29 6.74 -10.17 7.38
N GLY A 30 5.87 -10.91 6.70
CA GLY A 30 5.66 -12.34 6.94
C GLY A 30 6.89 -13.18 6.66
N ASN A 31 7.69 -12.79 5.65
CA ASN A 31 8.90 -13.53 5.27
C ASN A 31 10.10 -13.28 6.18
N ARG A 32 10.24 -12.06 6.74
CA ARG A 32 11.46 -11.63 7.46
C ARG A 32 11.22 -11.15 8.90
N GLY A 33 9.95 -11.02 9.31
CA GLY A 33 9.56 -10.34 10.54
C GLY A 33 9.73 -8.81 10.47
N TYR A 34 9.27 -8.12 11.51
CA TYR A 34 9.44 -6.66 11.63
C TYR A 34 10.93 -6.28 11.68
N GLU A 35 11.69 -6.84 12.63
CA GLU A 35 13.11 -6.49 12.83
C GLU A 35 13.99 -6.88 11.62
N GLY A 36 13.71 -8.02 10.97
CA GLY A 36 14.46 -8.47 9.79
C GLY A 36 14.15 -7.72 8.49
N THR A 37 13.20 -6.79 8.51
CA THR A 37 12.83 -5.99 7.33
C THR A 37 13.53 -4.63 7.35
N TRP A 38 14.43 -4.39 6.42
CA TRP A 38 15.07 -3.08 6.26
C TRP A 38 14.11 -2.09 5.58
N LEU A 39 14.08 -0.85 6.06
CA LEU A 39 13.16 0.17 5.55
C LEU A 39 13.34 0.47 4.04
N PRO A 40 14.58 0.53 3.49
CA PRO A 40 14.77 0.66 2.04
C PRO A 40 14.16 -0.51 1.25
N ASP A 41 14.41 -1.75 1.67
CA ASP A 41 13.86 -2.96 1.04
C ASP A 41 12.33 -2.97 1.07
N LEU A 42 11.76 -2.55 2.22
CA LEU A 42 10.31 -2.42 2.38
C LEU A 42 9.74 -1.45 1.34
N ILE A 43 10.25 -0.21 1.28
CA ILE A 43 9.77 0.82 0.36
C ILE A 43 9.88 0.34 -1.09
N THR A 44 11.01 -0.27 -1.47
CA THR A 44 11.20 -0.86 -2.80
C THR A 44 10.16 -1.95 -3.07
N GLY A 45 9.87 -2.80 -2.09
CA GLY A 45 8.89 -3.88 -2.22
C GLY A 45 7.43 -3.41 -2.28
N LEU A 46 7.08 -2.25 -1.70
CA LEU A 46 5.72 -1.69 -1.81
C LEU A 46 5.43 -1.18 -3.23
N GLY A 47 6.46 -0.74 -3.95
CA GLY A 47 6.33 -0.25 -5.33
C GLY A 47 5.70 1.15 -5.44
N ILE A 48 5.69 1.91 -4.34
CA ILE A 48 5.25 3.31 -4.30
C ILE A 48 6.39 4.23 -3.89
N ALA A 49 6.23 5.53 -4.17
CA ALA A 49 7.21 6.52 -3.76
C ALA A 49 7.38 6.52 -2.23
N ARG A 50 8.62 6.74 -1.79
CA ARG A 50 8.96 6.86 -0.37
C ARG A 50 8.09 7.90 0.33
N GLN A 51 7.92 9.07 -0.29
CA GLN A 51 7.10 10.16 0.26
C GLN A 51 5.65 9.70 0.46
N SER A 52 5.04 9.10 -0.55
CA SER A 52 3.68 8.54 -0.46
C SER A 52 3.54 7.48 0.62
N THR A 53 4.58 6.66 0.85
CA THR A 53 4.59 5.67 1.93
C THR A 53 4.49 6.35 3.29
N TYR A 54 5.33 7.35 3.54
CA TYR A 54 5.33 8.11 4.79
C TYR A 54 4.05 8.95 4.96
N ASP A 55 3.55 9.56 3.89
CA ASP A 55 2.31 10.35 3.93
C ASP A 55 1.08 9.48 4.27
N THR A 56 1.10 8.21 3.87
CA THR A 56 -0.04 7.28 4.06
C THR A 56 0.03 6.49 5.35
N TYR A 57 1.21 5.97 5.69
CA TYR A 57 1.38 5.01 6.78
C TYR A 57 2.32 5.52 7.88
N GLY A 58 2.96 6.67 7.70
CA GLY A 58 3.97 7.16 8.64
C GLY A 58 5.16 6.22 8.68
N THR A 59 5.44 5.67 9.85
CA THR A 59 6.63 4.89 10.14
C THR A 59 6.53 3.43 9.71
N LYS A 60 7.67 2.73 9.69
CA LYS A 60 7.74 1.27 9.50
C LYS A 60 6.84 0.52 10.50
N TRP A 61 6.79 1.02 11.73
CA TRP A 61 6.01 0.45 12.83
C TRP A 61 4.49 0.59 12.59
N GLU A 62 4.05 1.77 12.17
CA GLU A 62 2.65 2.03 11.83
C GLU A 62 2.19 1.21 10.61
N LEU A 63 3.03 1.11 9.57
CA LEU A 63 2.76 0.23 8.43
C LEU A 63 2.70 -1.25 8.83
N PHE A 64 3.58 -1.70 9.73
CA PHE A 64 3.54 -3.07 10.24
C PHE A 64 2.22 -3.37 10.96
N PHE A 65 1.77 -2.48 11.84
CA PHE A 65 0.49 -2.65 12.51
C PHE A 65 -0.70 -2.61 11.55
N ALA A 66 -0.67 -1.71 10.56
CA ALA A 66 -1.70 -1.65 9.54
C ALA A 66 -1.78 -2.97 8.73
N ALA A 67 -0.63 -3.55 8.37
CA ALA A 67 -0.54 -4.83 7.67
C ALA A 67 -1.10 -5.98 8.52
N VAL A 68 -0.73 -6.07 9.80
CA VAL A 68 -1.24 -7.11 10.72
C VAL A 68 -2.75 -6.98 10.90
N LYS A 69 -3.26 -5.77 11.14
CA LYS A 69 -4.70 -5.50 11.25
C LYS A 69 -5.44 -5.92 9.98
N HIS A 70 -4.93 -5.54 8.81
CA HIS A 70 -5.53 -5.89 7.52
C HIS A 70 -5.59 -7.40 7.29
N TYR A 71 -4.54 -8.12 7.68
CA TYR A 71 -4.51 -9.58 7.62
C TYR A 71 -5.56 -10.22 8.54
N MET A 72 -5.67 -9.74 9.78
CA MET A 72 -6.67 -10.24 10.73
C MET A 72 -8.09 -9.96 10.26
N ASP A 73 -8.34 -8.74 9.75
CA ASP A 73 -9.66 -8.34 9.23
C ASP A 73 -10.10 -9.22 8.05
N GLN A 74 -9.17 -9.63 7.17
CA GLN A 74 -9.45 -10.57 6.09
C GLN A 74 -9.75 -11.99 6.58
N ARG A 75 -9.04 -12.45 7.62
CA ARG A 75 -9.21 -13.79 8.20
C ARG A 75 -10.50 -13.95 9.01
N ILE A 76 -11.00 -12.87 9.63
CA ILE A 76 -12.23 -12.90 10.44
C ILE A 76 -13.48 -12.86 9.55
N ARG A 77 -13.37 -12.32 8.33
CA ARG A 77 -14.48 -12.18 7.37
C ARG A 77 -14.66 -13.38 6.43
N SER A 78 -13.88 -14.45 6.60
CA SER A 78 -13.96 -15.72 5.84
C SER A 78 -14.62 -16.81 6.66
#